data_AF-A0A933DTP4-F1
#
_entry.id   AF-A0A933DTP4-F1
#
_cell.length_a   1.000
_cell.length_b   1.000
_cell.length_c   1.000
_cell.angle_alpha   90.00
_cell.angle_beta   90.00
_cell.angle_gamma   90.00
#
_symmetry.space_group_name_H-M   'P 1'
#
loop_
_entity.id
_entity.type
_entity.pdbx_description
1 polymer ?
#
loop_
_entity_poly.entity_id
_entity_poly.type
_entity_poly.pdbx_seq_one_letter_code
_entity_poly.pdbx_strand_id
1 'polypeptide(L)'
;YYPFPRIEKGMRYGRLAVDSIFDIAVNKVHTIAMKPRARDFIDIYFIIKKTGYPFKALLAAAKIKFDWHIDALQLGSRLLQARYVVDYPRMLKNIKDAEWQNFFVEEARKLGKDILT
;
A
#
# COMPACT_ATOMS: atom_id res chain seq x y z
N TYR A 1 -14.80 -14.54 -7.95
CA TYR A 1 -13.59 -14.81 -8.76
C TYR A 1 -12.72 -13.55 -8.75
N TYR A 2 -11.42 -13.67 -8.52
CA TYR A 2 -10.48 -12.54 -8.53
C TYR A 2 -9.65 -12.59 -9.82
N PRO A 3 -9.81 -11.64 -10.75
CA PRO A 3 -9.30 -11.77 -12.12
C PRO A 3 -7.82 -11.38 -12.28
N PHE A 4 -7.18 -10.83 -11.25
CA PHE A 4 -5.82 -10.31 -11.37
C PHE A 4 -4.78 -11.39 -11.03
N PRO A 5 -3.80 -11.65 -11.91
CA PRO A 5 -2.80 -12.69 -11.71
C PRO A 5 -1.87 -12.35 -10.54
N ARG A 6 -1.28 -13.38 -9.94
CA ARG A 6 -0.20 -13.21 -8.95
C ARG A 6 1.07 -12.76 -9.67
N ILE A 7 1.83 -11.86 -9.05
CA ILE A 7 3.13 -11.43 -9.57
C ILE A 7 4.19 -12.46 -9.20
N GLU A 8 4.18 -12.91 -7.95
CA GLU A 8 5.11 -13.89 -7.42
C GLU A 8 4.37 -15.12 -6.90
N LYS A 9 5.08 -16.25 -6.89
CA LYS A 9 4.57 -17.46 -6.27
C LYS A 9 4.52 -17.25 -4.75
N GLY A 10 3.32 -17.38 -4.19
CA GLY A 10 3.13 -17.42 -2.76
C GLY A 10 3.55 -18.75 -2.12
N MET A 11 3.06 -19.03 -0.93
CA MET A 11 3.36 -20.25 -0.18
C MET A 11 2.13 -21.11 0.04
N ARG A 12 2.33 -22.39 0.38
CA ARG A 12 1.26 -23.24 0.93
C ARG A 12 1.41 -23.29 2.44
N TYR A 13 0.33 -23.00 3.14
CA TYR A 13 0.20 -23.18 4.59
C TYR A 13 -0.88 -24.23 4.85
N GLY A 14 -0.44 -25.47 5.13
CA GLY A 14 -1.32 -26.63 5.12
C GLY A 14 -2.00 -26.80 3.77
N ARG A 15 -3.34 -26.78 3.76
CA ARG A 15 -4.13 -26.89 2.52
C ARG A 15 -4.43 -25.55 1.85
N LEU A 16 -4.03 -24.43 2.46
CA LEU A 16 -4.29 -23.08 1.96
C LEU A 16 -3.12 -22.57 1.10
N ALA A 17 -3.43 -22.02 -0.06
CA ALA A 17 -2.47 -21.24 -0.83
C ALA A 17 -2.56 -19.78 -0.37
N VAL A 18 -1.43 -19.24 0.08
CA VAL A 18 -1.30 -17.87 0.57
C VAL A 18 -0.48 -17.08 -0.44
N ASP A 19 -0.93 -15.89 -0.79
CA ASP A 19 -0.20 -14.98 -1.69
C ASP A 19 1.16 -14.60 -1.09
N SER A 20 2.11 -14.21 -1.95
CA SER A 20 3.41 -13.70 -1.49
C SER A 20 3.21 -12.40 -0.71
N ILE A 21 4.15 -12.06 0.16
CA ILE A 21 4.11 -10.77 0.88
C ILE A 21 4.14 -9.61 -0.11
N PHE A 22 4.87 -9.75 -1.22
CA PHE A 22 4.90 -8.74 -2.29
C PHE A 22 3.53 -8.56 -2.95
N ASP A 23 2.84 -9.65 -3.34
CA ASP A 23 1.50 -9.58 -3.92
C ASP A 23 0.49 -8.96 -2.95
N ILE A 24 0.56 -9.34 -1.67
CA ILE A 24 -0.28 -8.74 -0.62
C ILE A 24 -0.01 -7.23 -0.53
N ALA A 25 1.26 -6.83 -0.53
CA ALA A 25 1.67 -5.43 -0.48
C ALA A 25 1.13 -4.62 -1.68
N VAL A 26 1.28 -5.17 -2.89
CA VAL A 26 0.78 -4.56 -4.13
C VAL A 26 -0.75 -4.39 -4.09
N ASN A 27 -1.48 -5.41 -3.64
CA ASN A 27 -2.93 -5.34 -3.49
C ASN A 27 -3.34 -4.26 -2.47
N LYS A 28 -2.57 -4.07 -1.38
CA LYS A 28 -2.81 -3.01 -0.38
C LYS A 28 -2.58 -1.62 -0.95
N VAL A 29 -1.52 -1.42 -1.73
CA VAL A 29 -1.27 -0.12 -2.41
C VAL A 29 -2.43 0.24 -3.35
N HIS A 30 -2.88 -0.71 -4.17
CA HIS A 30 -4.04 -0.50 -5.03
C HIS A 30 -5.30 -0.18 -4.22
N THR A 31 -5.52 -0.88 -3.11
CA THR A 31 -6.67 -0.64 -2.21
C THR A 31 -6.64 0.75 -1.61
N ILE A 32 -5.49 1.23 -1.12
CA ILE A 32 -5.35 2.59 -0.56
C ILE A 32 -5.79 3.63 -1.58
N ALA A 33 -5.43 3.45 -2.84
CA ALA A 33 -5.73 4.43 -3.85
C ALA A 33 -7.19 4.42 -4.34
N MET A 34 -7.85 3.26 -4.29
CA MET A 34 -9.28 3.15 -4.58
C MET A 34 -10.15 3.54 -3.37
N LYS A 35 -9.80 3.06 -2.18
CA LYS A 35 -10.56 3.20 -0.94
C LYS A 35 -9.61 3.30 0.27
N PRO A 36 -9.13 4.51 0.58
CA PRO A 36 -8.25 4.75 1.73
C PRO A 36 -8.89 4.31 3.04
N ARG A 37 -8.11 3.59 3.85
CA ARG A 37 -8.51 3.04 5.15
C ARG A 37 -7.30 2.93 6.06
N ALA A 38 -7.45 3.24 7.35
CA ALA A 38 -6.36 3.25 8.33
C ALA A 38 -5.65 1.89 8.37
N ARG A 39 -6.41 0.79 8.35
CA ARG A 39 -5.85 -0.56 8.37
C ARG A 39 -4.94 -0.88 7.18
N ASP A 40 -5.27 -0.41 5.98
CA ASP A 40 -4.46 -0.71 4.79
C ASP A 40 -3.16 0.11 4.80
N PHE A 41 -3.21 1.36 5.28
CA PHE A 41 -2.01 2.17 5.53
C PHE A 41 -1.10 1.54 6.58
N ILE A 42 -1.66 1.07 7.70
CA ILE A 42 -0.91 0.41 8.76
C ILE A 42 -0.29 -0.90 8.26
N ASP A 43 -1.07 -1.73 7.56
CA ASP A 43 -0.61 -2.99 6.98
C ASP A 43 0.59 -2.75 6.05
N ILE A 44 0.46 -1.82 5.10
CA ILE A 44 1.53 -1.58 4.12
C ILE A 44 2.76 -0.93 4.76
N TYR A 45 2.58 -0.04 5.75
CA TYR A 45 3.69 0.51 6.51
C TYR A 45 4.49 -0.60 7.22
N PHE A 46 3.82 -1.55 7.88
CA PHE A 46 4.50 -2.65 8.54
C PHE A 46 5.14 -3.63 7.57
N ILE A 47 4.51 -3.88 6.41
CA ILE A 47 5.12 -4.72 5.37
C ILE A 47 6.41 -4.07 4.88
N ILE A 48 6.37 -2.79 4.49
CA ILE A 48 7.54 -2.04 4.02
C ILE A 48 8.64 -2.03 5.09
N LYS A 49 8.28 -1.75 6.36
CA LYS A 49 9.24 -1.75 7.48
C LYS A 49 9.89 -3.13 7.69
N LYS A 50 9.19 -4.22 7.40
CA LYS A 50 9.68 -5.59 7.57
C LYS A 50 10.51 -6.08 6.38
N THR A 51 10.12 -5.72 5.15
CA THR A 51 10.72 -6.27 3.92
C THR A 51 11.71 -5.32 3.25
N GLY A 52 11.65 -4.03 3.54
CA GLY A 52 12.42 -3.01 2.85
C GLY A 52 11.92 -2.69 1.44
N TYR A 53 10.72 -3.13 1.05
CA TYR A 53 10.19 -2.84 -0.28
C TYR A 53 9.99 -1.34 -0.51
N PRO A 54 10.56 -0.75 -1.57
CA PRO A 54 10.32 0.65 -1.89
C PRO A 54 8.85 0.87 -2.25
N PHE A 55 8.20 1.87 -1.66
CA PHE A 55 6.80 2.19 -1.98
C PHE A 55 6.59 2.46 -3.47
N LYS A 56 7.53 3.14 -4.13
CA LYS A 56 7.54 3.38 -5.59
C LYS A 56 7.51 2.07 -6.41
N ALA A 57 8.21 1.02 -5.96
CA ALA A 57 8.21 -0.28 -6.62
C ALA A 57 6.85 -0.99 -6.46
N LEU A 58 6.27 -0.95 -5.26
CA LEU A 58 4.94 -1.50 -5.00
C LEU A 58 3.86 -0.78 -5.81
N LEU A 59 3.99 0.54 -5.94
CA LEU A 59 3.09 1.35 -6.77
C LEU A 59 3.21 0.99 -8.26
N ALA A 60 4.42 0.87 -8.80
CA ALA A 60 4.63 0.46 -10.18
C ALA A 60 4.03 -0.93 -10.46
N ALA A 61 4.27 -1.87 -9.54
CA ALA A 61 3.70 -3.21 -9.63
C ALA A 61 2.16 -3.20 -9.55
N ALA A 62 1.55 -2.32 -8.74
CA ALA A 62 0.10 -2.16 -8.68
C ALA A 62 -0.45 -1.62 -10.01
N LYS A 63 0.19 -0.61 -10.61
CA LYS A 63 -0.23 -0.08 -11.91
C LYS A 63 -0.24 -1.17 -12.99
N ILE A 64 0.82 -1.98 -13.05
CA ILE A 64 0.94 -3.09 -14.01
C ILE A 64 -0.11 -4.17 -13.73
N LYS A 65 -0.24 -4.63 -12.48
CA LYS A 65 -1.13 -5.75 -12.11
C LYS A 65 -2.60 -5.46 -12.37
N PHE A 66 -3.02 -4.22 -12.16
CA PHE A 66 -4.43 -3.80 -12.24
C PHE A 66 -4.78 -3.00 -13.50
N ASP A 67 -3.83 -2.87 -14.44
CA ASP A 67 -3.94 -1.98 -15.61
C ASP A 67 -4.44 -0.57 -15.23
N TRP A 68 -3.91 -0.08 -14.11
CA TRP A 68 -4.55 0.96 -13.35
C TRP A 68 -3.93 2.33 -13.64
N HIS A 69 -4.72 3.17 -14.27
CA HIS A 69 -4.36 4.51 -14.73
C HIS A 69 -4.79 5.57 -13.70
N ILE A 70 -4.02 5.72 -12.63
CA ILE A 70 -4.15 6.86 -11.71
C ILE A 70 -3.10 7.93 -12.00
N ASP A 71 -3.53 9.18 -12.06
CA ASP A 71 -2.62 10.30 -12.12
C ASP A 71 -1.95 10.55 -10.75
N ALA A 72 -0.79 11.20 -10.76
CA ALA A 72 0.02 11.40 -9.57
C ALA A 72 -0.65 12.35 -8.56
N LEU A 73 -1.50 13.28 -9.00
CA LEU A 73 -2.22 14.21 -8.13
C LEU A 73 -3.31 13.49 -7.34
N GLN A 74 -4.11 12.67 -8.00
CA GLN A 74 -5.14 11.85 -7.37
C GLN A 74 -4.50 10.89 -6.37
N LEU A 75 -3.40 10.22 -6.74
CA LEU A 75 -2.68 9.33 -5.84
C LEU A 75 -2.12 10.09 -4.62
N GLY A 76 -1.50 11.26 -4.82
CA GLY A 76 -1.02 12.11 -3.73
C GLY A 76 -2.15 12.46 -2.75
N SER A 77 -3.31 12.87 -3.26
CA SER A 77 -4.50 13.14 -2.45
C SER A 77 -4.95 11.91 -1.64
N ARG A 78 -4.94 10.72 -2.24
CA ARG A 78 -5.25 9.45 -1.55
C ARG A 78 -4.26 9.15 -0.44
N LEU A 79 -2.96 9.37 -0.63
CA LEU A 79 -1.95 9.14 0.40
C LEU A 79 -2.09 10.12 1.57
N LEU A 80 -2.44 11.38 1.30
CA LEU A 80 -2.68 12.37 2.35
C LEU A 80 -3.87 12.00 3.26
N GLN A 81 -4.81 11.17 2.79
CA GLN A 81 -5.89 10.63 3.62
C GLN A 81 -5.40 9.82 4.83
N ALA A 82 -4.14 9.37 4.84
CA ALA A 82 -3.54 8.72 6.00
C ALA A 82 -3.75 9.53 7.31
N ARG A 83 -3.79 10.86 7.25
CA ARG A 83 -4.03 11.72 8.42
C ARG A 83 -5.46 11.69 8.97
N TYR A 84 -6.43 11.28 8.15
CA TYR A 84 -7.85 11.51 8.41
C TYR A 84 -8.65 10.22 8.55
N VAL A 85 -8.11 9.08 8.11
CA VAL A 85 -8.75 7.78 8.26
C VAL A 85 -8.79 7.34 9.73
N VAL A 86 -9.92 6.78 10.14
CA VAL A 86 -10.21 6.44 11.55
C VAL A 86 -10.61 4.98 11.77
N ASP A 87 -10.65 4.15 10.72
CA ASP A 87 -11.03 2.73 10.80
C ASP A 87 -9.86 1.84 11.25
N TYR A 88 -9.34 2.14 12.44
CA TYR A 88 -8.20 1.45 13.03
C TYR A 88 -8.50 -0.03 13.31
N PRO A 89 -7.59 -0.95 12.95
CA PRO A 89 -7.73 -2.35 13.32
C PRO A 89 -7.37 -2.56 14.80
N ARG A 90 -7.78 -3.70 15.37
CA ARG A 90 -7.25 -4.13 16.67
C ARG A 90 -5.75 -4.40 16.55
N MET A 91 -4.94 -3.56 17.19
CA MET A 91 -3.49 -3.62 17.08
C MET A 91 -2.87 -4.74 17.92
N LEU A 92 -1.98 -5.52 17.31
CA LEU A 92 -1.13 -6.50 18.01
C LEU A 92 0.25 -5.93 18.37
N LYS A 93 0.68 -4.88 17.67
CA LYS A 93 1.93 -4.17 17.90
C LYS A 93 1.63 -2.70 18.16
N ASN A 94 2.25 -2.14 19.18
CA ASN A 94 2.15 -0.71 19.47
C ASN A 94 2.92 0.08 18.41
N ILE A 95 2.28 1.12 17.89
CA ILE A 95 2.85 2.10 16.96
C ILE A 95 2.18 3.44 17.24
N LYS A 96 2.94 4.55 17.18
CA LYS A 96 2.32 5.87 17.24
C LYS A 96 1.74 6.20 15.88
N ASP A 97 0.51 6.72 15.83
CA ASP A 97 -0.15 7.00 14.56
C ASP A 97 0.65 7.94 13.65
N ALA A 98 1.33 8.91 14.26
CA ALA A 98 2.22 9.82 13.56
C ALA A 98 3.31 9.10 12.73
N GLU A 99 3.79 7.92 13.14
CA GLU A 99 4.84 7.20 12.40
C GLU A 99 4.38 6.78 11.01
N TRP A 100 3.25 6.06 10.91
CA TRP A 100 2.74 5.58 9.64
C TRP A 100 2.10 6.73 8.84
N GLN A 101 1.45 7.69 9.51
CA GLN A 101 0.89 8.86 8.85
C GLN A 101 1.96 9.72 8.19
N ASN A 102 3.04 10.04 8.91
CA ASN A 102 4.15 10.84 8.37
C ASN A 102 4.79 10.14 7.17
N PHE A 103 4.93 8.81 7.22
CA PHE A 103 5.46 8.03 6.10
C PHE A 103 4.67 8.29 4.80
N PHE A 104 3.33 8.17 4.82
CA PHE A 104 2.54 8.39 3.59
C PHE A 104 2.45 9.85 3.16
N VAL A 105 2.52 10.79 4.12
CA VAL A 105 2.65 12.21 3.79
C VAL A 105 3.95 12.48 3.03
N GLU A 106 5.06 11.87 3.45
CA GLU A 106 6.32 11.98 2.71
C GLU A 106 6.27 11.29 1.34
N GLU A 107 5.64 10.12 1.22
CA GLU A 107 5.42 9.48 -0.08
C GLU A 107 4.56 10.36 -1.01
N ALA A 108 3.53 11.04 -0.49
CA ALA A 108 2.74 12.00 -1.26
C ALA A 108 3.58 13.21 -1.73
N ARG A 109 4.46 13.73 -0.87
CA ARG A 109 5.38 14.84 -1.22
C ARG A 109 6.36 14.45 -2.32
N LYS A 110 6.88 13.21 -2.29
CA LYS A 110 7.77 12.69 -3.34
C LYS A 110 7.06 12.64 -4.70
N LEU A 111 5.80 12.19 -4.73
CA LEU A 111 5.00 12.21 -5.97
C LEU A 111 4.78 13.63 -6.51
N GLY A 112 4.57 14.62 -5.64
CA GLY A 112 4.40 16.01 -6.05
C GLY A 112 5.66 16.60 -6.73
N LYS A 113 6.85 16.21 -6.27
CA LYS A 113 8.12 16.63 -6.90
C LYS A 113 8.25 16.03 -8.30
N ASP A 114 7.89 14.77 -8.48
CA ASP A 114 7.93 14.07 -9.79
C ASP A 114 6.97 14.71 -10.83
N ILE A 115 5.97 15.50 -10.43
CA ILE A 115 5.03 16.22 -11.34
C ILE A 115 5.59 17.57 -11.81
N LEU A 116 6.38 18.23 -10.96
CA LEU A 116 6.89 19.59 -11.20
C LEU A 116 8.25 19.62 -11.90
N THR A 117 8.80 18.46 -12.24
CA THR A 117 10.10 18.29 -12.91
C THR A 117 9.89 17.72 -14.31
#